data_AF-A0A2L2NRV3-F1
#
_entry.id   AF-A0A2L2NRV3-F1
#
_cell.length_a   1.000
_cell.length_b   1.000
_cell.length_c   1.000
_cell.angle_alpha   90.00
_cell.angle_beta   90.00
_cell.angle_gamma   90.00
#
_symmetry.space_group_name_H-M   'P 1'
#
loop_
_entity.id
_entity.type
_entity.pdbx_description
1 polymer ?
#
loop_
_entity_poly.entity_id
_entity_poly.type
_entity_poly.pdbx_seq_one_letter_code
_entity_poly.pdbx_strand_id
1 'polypeptide(L)'
;MTKAILNQQELIKRNISHLLAQLTNTYENTRGERKEISTRFPPEDEDFSLLEELELLTVNIRGYASQIQSIGQIVNQAQAIEQLQAMQVLNVPQIASFYFGSNGNYEQIKSYIRTLDYLRLLLLEYLQLQKP
;
A
#
# COMPACT_ATOMS: atom_id res chain seq x y z
N MET A 1 25.94 7.65 -10.55
CA MET A 1 24.94 8.34 -9.69
C MET A 1 25.55 9.58 -9.07
N THR A 2 24.80 10.69 -9.00
CA THR A 2 25.24 11.95 -8.38
C THR A 2 24.97 11.95 -6.86
N LYS A 3 25.65 12.80 -6.09
CA LYS A 3 25.41 12.98 -4.63
C LYS A 3 23.96 13.38 -4.32
N ALA A 4 23.31 14.13 -5.21
CA ALA A 4 21.91 14.51 -5.06
C ALA A 4 20.97 13.30 -5.15
N ILE A 5 21.20 12.40 -6.11
CA ILE A 5 20.41 11.17 -6.28
C ILE A 5 20.55 10.26 -5.05
N LEU A 6 21.77 10.11 -4.51
CA LEU A 6 22.02 9.31 -3.31
C LEU A 6 21.26 9.87 -2.09
N ASN A 7 21.29 11.20 -1.90
CA ASN A 7 20.56 11.84 -0.81
C ASN A 7 19.03 11.67 -0.94
N GLN A 8 18.50 11.75 -2.16
CA GLN A 8 17.07 11.54 -2.43
C GLN A 8 16.67 10.08 -2.16
N GLN A 9 17.48 9.12 -2.60
CA GLN A 9 17.24 7.69 -2.36
C GLN A 9 17.19 7.37 -0.86
N GLU A 10 18.13 7.92 -0.08
CA GLU A 10 18.15 7.75 1.38
C GLU A 10 16.94 8.40 2.07
N LEU A 11 16.50 9.56 1.59
CA LEU A 11 15.27 10.21 2.08
C LEU A 11 14.04 9.33 1.83
N ILE A 12 13.89 8.82 0.61
CA ILE A 12 12.76 7.95 0.24
C ILE A 12 12.79 6.66 1.08
N LYS A 13 13.97 6.06 1.29
CA LYS A 13 14.13 4.86 2.14
C LYS A 13 13.64 5.10 3.58
N ARG A 14 13.98 6.26 4.17
CA ARG A 14 13.49 6.65 5.50
C ARG A 14 11.97 6.83 5.51
N ASN A 15 11.42 7.47 4.49
CA ASN A 15 9.97 7.68 4.36
C ASN A 15 9.22 6.35 4.22
N ILE A 16 9.73 5.42 3.40
CA ILE A 16 9.19 4.04 3.27
C ILE A 16 9.16 3.35 4.63
N SER A 17 10.26 3.41 5.38
CA SER A 17 10.35 2.79 6.71
C SER A 17 9.38 3.42 7.72
N HIS A 18 9.24 4.75 7.69
CA HIS A 18 8.29 5.46 8.54
C HIS A 18 6.84 5.08 8.22
N LEU A 19 6.47 5.09 6.94
CA LEU A 19 5.12 4.73 6.50
C LEU A 19 4.78 3.26 6.79
N LEU A 20 5.74 2.35 6.65
CA LEU A 20 5.52 0.94 7.00
C LEU A 20 5.19 0.77 8.49
N ALA A 21 5.88 1.49 9.37
CA ALA A 21 5.59 1.50 10.80
C ALA A 21 4.21 2.13 11.09
N GLN A 22 3.89 3.25 10.42
CA GLN A 22 2.58 3.88 10.54
C GLN A 22 1.44 2.95 10.09
N LEU A 23 1.57 2.32 8.92
CA LEU A 23 0.58 1.38 8.39
C LEU A 23 0.35 0.20 9.33
N THR A 24 1.39 -0.28 10.00
CA THR A 24 1.24 -1.34 11.00
C THR A 24 0.32 -0.89 12.15
N ASN A 25 0.53 0.31 12.68
CA ASN A 25 -0.32 0.86 13.74
C ASN A 25 -1.74 1.18 13.24
N THR A 26 -1.87 1.77 12.06
CA THR A 26 -3.17 2.12 11.46
C THR A 26 -3.98 0.86 11.14
N TYR A 27 -3.35 -0.23 10.71
CA TYR A 27 -4.03 -1.49 10.49
C TYR A 27 -4.65 -2.04 11.78
N GLU A 28 -3.94 -2.00 12.92
CA GLU A 28 -4.54 -2.43 14.19
C GLU A 28 -5.76 -1.58 14.58
N ASN A 29 -5.68 -0.27 14.38
CA ASN A 29 -6.75 0.66 14.72
C ASN A 29 -8.01 0.47 13.85
N THR A 30 -7.88 -0.06 12.64
CA THR A 30 -9.02 -0.30 11.73
C THR A 30 -9.83 -1.56 12.08
N ARG A 31 -9.48 -2.32 13.13
CA ARG A 31 -10.17 -3.57 13.50
C ARG A 31 -11.68 -3.42 13.68
N GLY A 32 -12.12 -2.33 14.32
CA GLY A 32 -13.55 -2.04 14.51
C GLY A 32 -14.27 -1.83 13.18
N GLU A 33 -13.72 -0.96 12.33
CA GLU A 33 -14.25 -0.67 11.00
C GLU A 33 -14.26 -1.92 10.11
N ARG A 34 -13.19 -2.73 10.11
CA ARG A 34 -13.15 -4.00 9.34
C ARG A 34 -14.27 -4.96 9.74
N LYS A 35 -14.60 -5.06 11.03
CA LYS A 35 -15.70 -5.91 11.50
C LYS A 35 -17.06 -5.41 11.02
N GLU A 36 -17.27 -4.11 11.03
CA GLU A 36 -18.51 -3.54 10.47
C GLU A 36 -18.59 -3.75 8.96
N ILE A 37 -17.46 -3.55 8.27
CA ILE A 37 -17.36 -3.68 6.83
C ILE A 37 -17.67 -5.11 6.39
N SER A 38 -17.11 -6.13 7.07
CA SER A 38 -17.38 -7.54 6.75
C SER A 38 -18.85 -7.93 6.87
N THR A 39 -19.65 -7.12 7.59
CA THR A 39 -21.09 -7.36 7.77
C THR A 39 -21.91 -6.53 6.77
N ARG A 40 -21.49 -5.30 6.46
CA ARG A 40 -22.26 -4.34 5.67
C ARG A 40 -21.93 -4.32 4.19
N PHE A 41 -20.75 -4.82 3.81
CA PHE A 41 -20.28 -4.91 2.42
C PHE A 41 -19.93 -6.37 2.11
N PRO A 42 -20.93 -7.28 2.07
CA PRO A 42 -20.69 -8.65 1.64
C PRO A 42 -20.23 -8.66 0.17
N PRO A 43 -19.49 -9.69 -0.27
CA PRO A 43 -19.14 -9.86 -1.68
C PRO A 43 -20.40 -10.05 -2.52
N GLU A 44 -20.64 -9.17 -3.49
CA GLU A 44 -21.78 -9.22 -4.42
C GLU A 44 -21.33 -9.82 -5.75
N ASP A 45 -21.36 -11.16 -5.86
CA ASP A 45 -20.97 -11.94 -7.05
C ASP A 45 -19.50 -11.81 -7.51
N GLU A 46 -18.63 -11.28 -6.64
CA GLU A 46 -17.20 -11.14 -6.91
C GLU A 46 -16.38 -12.25 -6.24
N ASP A 47 -15.25 -12.62 -6.86
CA ASP A 47 -14.36 -13.70 -6.40
C ASP A 47 -13.72 -13.41 -5.02
N PHE A 48 -13.55 -12.13 -4.69
CA PHE A 48 -13.00 -11.66 -3.42
C PHE A 48 -13.91 -10.60 -2.82
N SER A 49 -13.92 -10.52 -1.49
CA SER A 49 -14.50 -9.41 -0.76
C SER A 49 -13.55 -8.22 -0.68
N LEU A 50 -14.12 -7.04 -0.39
CA LEU A 50 -13.37 -5.79 -0.19
C LEU A 50 -12.17 -5.96 0.75
N LEU A 51 -12.35 -6.69 1.85
CA LEU A 51 -11.30 -6.88 2.85
C LEU A 51 -10.21 -7.84 2.36
N GLU A 52 -10.55 -8.83 1.54
CA GLU A 52 -9.59 -9.76 0.94
C GLU A 52 -8.72 -9.05 -0.11
N GLU A 53 -9.33 -8.25 -0.98
CA GLU A 53 -8.60 -7.40 -1.94
C GLU A 53 -7.63 -6.46 -1.23
N LEU A 54 -8.10 -5.79 -0.18
CA LEU A 54 -7.25 -4.90 0.61
C LEU A 54 -6.11 -5.66 1.31
N GLU A 55 -6.35 -6.87 1.80
CA GLU A 55 -5.33 -7.70 2.44
C GLU A 55 -4.27 -8.16 1.43
N LEU A 56 -4.67 -8.57 0.22
CA LEU A 56 -3.74 -8.94 -0.85
C LEU A 56 -2.80 -7.78 -1.22
N LEU A 57 -3.35 -6.58 -1.40
CA LEU A 57 -2.55 -5.37 -1.65
C LEU A 57 -1.63 -5.06 -0.46
N THR A 58 -2.16 -5.18 0.75
CA THR A 58 -1.44 -4.93 2.01
C THR A 58 -0.20 -5.81 2.13
N VAL A 59 -0.36 -7.13 1.96
CA VAL A 59 0.73 -8.11 2.07
C VAL A 59 1.82 -7.82 1.05
N ASN A 60 1.46 -7.59 -0.21
CA ASN A 60 2.42 -7.36 -1.28
C ASN A 60 3.20 -6.03 -1.09
N ILE A 61 2.50 -4.92 -0.90
CA ILE A 61 3.11 -3.59 -0.78
C ILE A 61 3.98 -3.50 0.48
N ARG A 62 3.49 -3.98 1.64
CA ARG A 62 4.28 -4.00 2.88
C ARG A 62 5.44 -4.99 2.78
N GLY A 63 5.29 -6.09 2.05
CA GLY A 63 6.36 -7.04 1.78
C GLY A 63 7.56 -6.37 1.10
N TYR A 64 7.32 -5.57 0.06
CA TYR A 64 8.37 -4.81 -0.61
C TYR A 64 9.01 -3.76 0.28
N ALA A 65 8.21 -3.00 1.03
CA ALA A 65 8.73 -2.03 2.00
C ALA A 65 9.62 -2.70 3.07
N SER A 66 9.22 -3.88 3.54
CA SER A 66 9.96 -4.67 4.53
C SER A 66 11.32 -5.15 3.99
N GLN A 67 11.40 -5.49 2.70
CA GLN A 67 12.68 -5.83 2.05
C GLN A 67 13.63 -4.63 2.03
N ILE A 68 13.14 -3.44 1.65
CA ILE A 68 13.94 -2.21 1.69
C ILE A 68 14.42 -1.90 3.11
N GLN A 69 13.55 -2.06 4.11
CA GLN A 69 13.90 -1.84 5.50
C GLN A 69 14.98 -2.81 5.99
N SER A 70 14.86 -4.10 5.64
CA SER A 70 15.70 -5.17 6.18
C SER A 70 17.04 -5.32 5.46
N ILE A 71 17.03 -5.27 4.13
CA ILE A 71 18.20 -5.56 3.29
C ILE A 71 18.57 -4.41 2.33
N GLY A 72 17.82 -3.30 2.35
CA GLY A 72 18.15 -2.11 1.56
C GLY A 72 17.85 -2.21 0.07
N GLN A 73 17.13 -3.24 -0.38
CA GLN A 73 16.77 -3.46 -1.78
C GLN A 73 15.51 -4.32 -1.88
N ILE A 74 14.91 -4.38 -3.07
CA ILE A 74 13.83 -5.31 -3.43
C ILE A 74 14.41 -6.41 -4.34
N VAL A 75 14.10 -7.67 -4.02
CA VAL A 75 14.42 -8.83 -4.86
C VAL A 75 13.56 -8.80 -6.12
N ASN A 76 14.15 -9.13 -7.28
CA ASN A 76 13.49 -9.12 -8.59
C ASN A 76 12.84 -7.77 -8.94
N GLN A 77 13.64 -6.70 -8.92
CA GLN A 77 13.17 -5.32 -9.10
C GLN A 77 12.26 -5.11 -10.33
N ALA A 78 12.56 -5.73 -11.46
CA ALA A 78 11.73 -5.60 -12.67
C ALA A 78 10.29 -6.12 -12.44
N GLN A 79 10.16 -7.33 -11.90
CA GLN A 79 8.87 -7.92 -11.53
C GLN A 79 8.17 -7.07 -10.46
N ALA A 80 8.91 -6.56 -9.47
CA ALA A 80 8.34 -5.70 -8.44
C ALA A 80 7.78 -4.40 -9.01
N ILE A 81 8.46 -3.78 -9.99
CA ILE A 81 7.94 -2.60 -10.69
C ILE A 81 6.62 -2.93 -11.39
N GLU A 82 6.58 -4.01 -12.17
CA GLU A 82 5.37 -4.44 -12.89
C GLU A 82 4.20 -4.67 -11.92
N GLN A 83 4.45 -5.39 -10.83
CA GLN A 83 3.43 -5.65 -9.81
C GLN A 83 2.97 -4.36 -9.12
N LEU A 84 3.89 -3.48 -8.70
CA LEU A 84 3.55 -2.19 -8.07
C LEU A 84 2.82 -1.23 -9.02
N GLN A 85 3.03 -1.34 -10.33
CA GLN A 85 2.29 -0.58 -11.35
C GLN A 85 0.86 -1.11 -11.54
N ALA A 86 0.67 -2.43 -11.45
CA ALA A 86 -0.63 -3.07 -11.55
C ALA A 86 -1.48 -2.89 -10.27
N MET A 87 -0.85 -2.85 -9.10
CA MET A 87 -1.51 -2.73 -7.78
C MET A 87 -2.00 -1.31 -7.44
N GLN A 88 -2.63 -0.61 -8.38
CA GLN A 88 -3.25 0.70 -8.08
C GLN A 88 -4.44 0.49 -7.16
N VAL A 89 -4.29 0.86 -5.87
CA VAL A 89 -5.22 0.46 -4.80
C VAL A 89 -6.65 0.94 -5.08
N LEU A 90 -6.80 2.16 -5.61
CA LEU A 90 -8.09 2.75 -5.96
C LEU A 90 -8.62 2.35 -7.34
N ASN A 91 -7.90 1.50 -8.09
CA ASN A 91 -8.42 0.89 -9.33
C ASN A 91 -9.10 -0.46 -9.09
N VAL A 92 -8.98 -1.03 -7.87
CA VAL A 92 -9.75 -2.22 -7.51
C VAL A 92 -11.21 -1.83 -7.33
N PRO A 93 -12.16 -2.39 -8.11
CA PRO A 93 -13.56 -1.92 -8.15
C PRO A 93 -14.24 -1.87 -6.77
N GLN A 94 -14.03 -2.90 -5.95
CA GLN A 94 -14.54 -2.98 -4.59
C GLN A 94 -14.03 -1.86 -3.69
N ILE A 95 -12.72 -1.65 -3.72
CA ILE A 95 -12.05 -0.63 -2.91
C ILE A 95 -12.52 0.75 -3.35
N ALA A 96 -12.60 1.01 -4.66
CA ALA A 96 -13.07 2.28 -5.20
C ALA A 96 -14.52 2.56 -4.79
N SER A 97 -15.42 1.60 -5.02
CA SER A 97 -16.84 1.71 -4.70
C SER A 97 -17.05 1.96 -3.21
N PHE A 98 -16.36 1.21 -2.35
CA PHE A 98 -16.38 1.44 -0.92
C PHE A 98 -15.82 2.81 -0.54
N TYR A 99 -14.65 3.17 -1.05
CA TYR A 99 -13.93 4.38 -0.66
C TYR A 99 -14.73 5.66 -0.98
N PHE A 100 -15.31 5.73 -2.19
CA PHE A 100 -16.11 6.87 -2.64
C PHE A 100 -17.58 6.80 -2.21
N GLY A 101 -18.13 5.61 -1.99
CA GLY A 101 -19.53 5.39 -1.61
C GLY A 101 -19.84 5.58 -0.13
N SER A 102 -18.83 5.51 0.75
CA SER A 102 -19.03 5.56 2.21
C SER A 102 -18.67 6.92 2.84
N ASN A 103 -18.92 8.04 2.16
CA ASN A 103 -18.48 9.37 2.60
C ASN A 103 -18.83 9.71 4.06
N GLY A 104 -17.86 10.25 4.80
CA GLY A 104 -17.99 10.59 6.22
C GLY A 104 -18.00 9.39 7.18
N ASN A 105 -17.87 8.16 6.67
CA ASN A 105 -17.74 6.93 7.45
C ASN A 105 -16.44 6.21 7.13
N TYR A 106 -16.00 5.36 8.06
CA TYR A 106 -14.84 4.49 7.91
C TYR A 106 -13.55 5.25 7.59
N GLU A 107 -13.31 6.37 8.28
CA GLU A 107 -12.19 7.26 7.98
C GLU A 107 -10.84 6.61 8.29
N GLN A 108 -10.78 5.65 9.22
CA GLN A 108 -9.51 4.98 9.53
C GLN A 108 -9.09 4.05 8.40
N ILE A 109 -10.01 3.24 7.85
CA ILE A 109 -9.70 2.34 6.73
C ILE A 109 -9.47 3.14 5.44
N LYS A 110 -10.18 4.27 5.25
CA LYS A 110 -9.89 5.18 4.13
C LYS A 110 -8.52 5.80 4.24
N SER A 111 -8.13 6.22 5.45
CA SER A 111 -6.77 6.70 5.71
C SER A 111 -5.75 5.60 5.41
N TYR A 112 -6.01 4.38 5.86
CA TYR A 112 -5.18 3.21 5.57
C TYR A 112 -5.00 2.98 4.05
N ILE A 113 -6.10 2.97 3.29
CA ILE A 113 -6.10 2.81 1.82
C ILE A 113 -5.22 3.89 1.15
N ARG A 114 -5.39 5.16 1.53
CA ARG A 114 -4.58 6.27 1.01
C ARG A 114 -3.10 6.10 1.32
N THR A 115 -2.77 5.77 2.57
CA THR A 115 -1.38 5.59 3.00
C THR A 115 -0.74 4.38 2.32
N LEU A 116 -1.50 3.31 2.06
CA LEU A 116 -1.03 2.13 1.36
C LEU A 116 -0.70 2.45 -0.11
N ASP A 117 -1.57 3.18 -0.82
CA ASP A 117 -1.29 3.60 -2.19
C ASP A 117 -0.12 4.59 -2.26
N TYR A 118 0.00 5.48 -1.27
CA TYR A 118 1.15 6.37 -1.19
C TYR A 118 2.46 5.61 -0.98
N LEU A 119 2.47 4.58 -0.12
CA LEU A 119 3.64 3.71 0.04
C LEU A 119 4.01 3.02 -1.28
N ARG A 120 3.03 2.51 -2.03
CA ARG A 120 3.25 1.93 -3.36
C ARG A 120 3.93 2.89 -4.32
N LEU A 121 3.49 4.15 -4.36
CA LEU A 121 4.11 5.18 -5.19
C LEU A 121 5.57 5.47 -4.78
N LEU A 122 5.86 5.54 -3.48
CA LEU A 122 7.23 5.72 -3.01
C LEU A 122 8.14 4.52 -3.32
N LEU A 123 7.61 3.29 -3.29
CA LEU A 123 8.35 2.10 -3.71
C LEU A 123 8.71 2.19 -5.21
N LEU A 124 7.79 2.65 -6.05
CA LEU A 124 8.06 2.87 -7.47
C LEU A 124 9.12 3.97 -7.68
N GLU A 125 9.02 5.09 -6.97
CA GLU A 125 10.00 6.17 -7.04
C GLU A 125 11.39 5.67 -6.62
N TYR A 126 11.47 4.92 -5.52
CA TYR A 126 12.71 4.31 -5.05
C TYR A 126 13.36 3.42 -6.11
N LEU A 127 12.58 2.55 -6.75
CA LEU A 127 13.06 1.63 -7.79
C LEU A 127 13.47 2.37 -9.08
N GLN A 128 12.80 3.48 -9.41
CA GLN A 128 13.17 4.30 -10.57
C GLN A 128 14.53 5.00 -10.38
N LEU A 129 14.84 5.45 -9.16
CA LEU A 129 16.14 6.06 -8.85
C LEU A 129 17.31 5.07 -8.91
N GLN A 130 17.04 3.77 -8.82
CA GLN A 130 18.05 2.71 -8.91
C GLN A 130 18.36 2.28 -10.35
N LYS A 131 17.57 2.73 -11.32
CA LYS A 131 17.85 2.43 -12.73
C LYS A 131 19.18 3.09 -13.14
N PRO A 132 20.06 2.37 -13.85
CA PRO A 132 21.36 2.86 -14.28
C PRO A 132 21.26 4.04 -15.26
#